data_AF-A0A968BS71-F1
#
_entry.id   AF-A0A968BS71-F1
#
_cell.length_a   1.000
_cell.length_b   1.000
_cell.length_c   1.000
_cell.angle_alpha   90.00
_cell.angle_beta   90.00
_cell.angle_gamma   90.00
#
_symmetry.space_group_name_H-M   'P 1'
#
loop_
_entity.id
_entity.type
_entity.pdbx_description
1 polymer ?
#
loop_
_entity_poly.entity_id
_entity_poly.type
_entity_poly.pdbx_seq_one_letter_code
_entity_poly.pdbx_strand_id
1 'polypeptide(L)'
;VPLPKVRNLIMVAVPNRGAALPWQAMHNNFIRDLASKAVMSKLLANSWFKVQKGRTINGPPAPITPQSVANPATGQLDPVIFINLYCPTFRSLLATYPFLIDLNGNLVGVSNRPEYRNDLVLDLNNGLDLPDRPDPADPNLFANAVDHTVVFYASRELTAHQMREMNSAASNVVFPMDAVFDEQDVAEGTIWYQDIVDTVGDGTVPSLSAAGQFEGDGRIEVIRVTDGDTTHTGLMANRQVQTAILDVLGIDWRETEISTGLAAESGW
;
A
#
# COMPACT_ATOMS: atom_id res chain seq x y z
N VAL A 1 18.87 -22.20 -18.92
CA VAL A 1 19.79 -21.09 -18.57
C VAL A 1 19.55 -20.79 -17.10
N PRO A 2 20.52 -20.89 -16.20
CA PRO A 2 20.33 -20.47 -14.81
C PRO A 2 20.07 -18.96 -14.76
N LEU A 3 19.16 -18.51 -13.90
CA LEU A 3 18.93 -17.09 -13.68
C LEU A 3 20.19 -16.47 -13.02
N PRO A 4 20.49 -15.17 -13.27
CA PRO A 4 21.55 -14.47 -12.57
C PRO A 4 21.34 -14.53 -11.05
N LYS A 5 22.45 -14.66 -10.28
CA LYS A 5 22.40 -14.53 -8.82
C LYS A 5 22.21 -13.07 -8.42
N VAL A 6 21.42 -12.85 -7.37
CA VAL A 6 21.28 -11.53 -6.74
C VAL A 6 22.32 -11.41 -5.63
N ARG A 7 23.27 -10.48 -5.78
CA ARG A 7 24.29 -10.25 -4.74
C ARG A 7 23.69 -9.48 -3.56
N ASN A 8 23.08 -8.33 -3.84
CA ASN A 8 22.48 -7.47 -2.83
C ASN A 8 21.00 -7.25 -3.15
N LEU A 9 20.12 -7.53 -2.19
CA LEU A 9 18.73 -7.11 -2.21
C LEU A 9 18.52 -6.03 -1.16
N ILE A 10 18.27 -4.81 -1.62
CA ILE A 10 18.05 -3.65 -0.75
C ILE A 10 16.59 -3.24 -0.83
N MET A 11 15.90 -3.28 0.30
CA MET A 11 14.49 -2.94 0.42
C MET A 11 14.37 -1.68 1.27
N VAL A 12 13.83 -0.60 0.71
CA VAL A 12 13.62 0.67 1.42
C VAL A 12 12.13 0.98 1.42
N ALA A 13 11.54 1.14 2.61
CA ALA A 13 10.12 1.48 2.78
C ALA A 13 9.15 0.48 2.10
N VAL A 14 9.58 -0.76 1.87
CA VAL A 14 8.78 -1.74 1.14
C VAL A 14 7.64 -2.26 2.03
N PRO A 15 6.37 -2.25 1.57
CA PRO A 15 5.26 -2.87 2.28
C PRO A 15 5.32 -4.39 2.16
N ASN A 16 6.27 -5.01 2.89
CA ASN A 16 6.53 -6.43 2.78
C ASN A 16 5.33 -7.29 3.20
N ARG A 17 4.33 -6.77 3.92
CA ARG A 17 3.03 -7.44 4.15
C ARG A 17 1.84 -6.59 3.68
N GLY A 18 2.05 -5.72 2.70
CA GLY A 18 1.06 -4.77 2.18
C GLY A 18 0.73 -3.63 3.15
N ALA A 19 -0.29 -2.84 2.84
CA ALA A 19 -0.78 -1.77 3.70
C ALA A 19 -2.32 -1.78 3.76
N ALA A 20 -2.89 -1.29 4.85
CA ALA A 20 -4.35 -1.18 4.97
C ALA A 20 -4.91 -0.09 4.04
N LEU A 21 -4.11 0.94 3.74
CA LEU A 21 -4.53 2.13 3.00
C LEU A 21 -5.31 1.87 1.70
N PRO A 22 -4.87 0.99 0.77
CA PRO A 22 -5.57 0.77 -0.49
C PRO A 22 -7.04 0.38 -0.31
N TRP A 23 -7.43 -0.16 0.85
CA TRP A 23 -8.80 -0.55 1.14
C TRP A 23 -9.81 0.58 0.93
N GLN A 24 -9.54 1.80 1.41
CA GLN A 24 -10.47 2.93 1.22
C GLN A 24 -10.61 3.30 -0.27
N ALA A 25 -9.48 3.39 -0.99
CA ALA A 25 -9.49 3.72 -2.41
C ALA A 25 -10.25 2.67 -3.24
N MET A 26 -10.10 1.38 -2.90
CA MET A 26 -10.86 0.28 -3.52
C MET A 26 -12.36 0.42 -3.31
N HIS A 27 -12.79 1.04 -2.20
CA HIS A 27 -14.20 1.32 -1.88
C HIS A 27 -14.62 2.75 -2.26
N ASN A 28 -13.97 3.33 -3.28
CA ASN A 28 -14.26 4.66 -3.79
C ASN A 28 -14.22 5.75 -2.71
N ASN A 29 -13.26 5.66 -1.78
CA ASN A 29 -13.02 6.70 -0.79
C ASN A 29 -11.55 7.16 -0.81
N PHE A 30 -11.33 8.41 -1.19
CA PHE A 30 -10.00 9.04 -1.32
C PHE A 30 -9.77 10.13 -0.26
N ILE A 31 -10.49 10.09 0.87
CA ILE A 31 -10.56 11.19 1.86
C ILE A 31 -9.27 11.43 2.64
N ARG A 32 -8.32 10.50 2.62
CA ARG A 32 -7.18 10.50 3.55
C ARG A 32 -6.32 11.76 3.49
N ASP A 33 -5.85 12.12 2.30
CA ASP A 33 -4.85 13.18 2.13
C ASP A 33 -5.06 13.94 0.82
N LEU A 34 -4.37 15.07 0.68
CA LEU A 34 -4.52 15.95 -0.48
C LEU A 34 -4.08 15.28 -1.78
N ALA A 35 -3.05 14.43 -1.78
CA ALA A 35 -2.60 13.75 -3.00
C ALA A 35 -3.64 12.72 -3.44
N SER A 36 -4.21 11.97 -2.50
CA SER A 36 -5.33 11.05 -2.74
C SER A 36 -6.55 11.80 -3.31
N LYS A 37 -6.95 12.91 -2.67
CA LYS A 37 -8.11 13.74 -3.09
C LYS A 37 -7.90 14.46 -4.42
N ALA A 38 -6.73 15.04 -4.65
CA ALA A 38 -6.51 15.95 -5.78
C ALA A 38 -5.88 15.27 -7.00
N VAL A 39 -5.15 14.17 -6.80
CA VAL A 39 -4.40 13.49 -7.87
C VAL A 39 -5.03 12.14 -8.19
N MET A 40 -5.02 11.20 -7.23
CA MET A 40 -5.45 9.82 -7.49
C MET A 40 -6.93 9.74 -7.88
N SER A 41 -7.80 10.43 -7.13
CA SER A 41 -9.23 10.47 -7.41
C SER A 41 -9.52 11.00 -8.83
N LYS A 42 -8.81 12.06 -9.26
CA LYS A 42 -9.06 12.77 -10.53
C LYS A 42 -8.53 12.03 -11.74
N LEU A 43 -7.42 11.31 -11.58
CA LEU A 43 -6.91 10.41 -12.61
C LEU A 43 -7.94 9.32 -12.93
N LEU A 44 -8.59 8.77 -11.91
CA LEU A 44 -9.66 7.78 -12.07
C LEU A 44 -10.94 8.39 -12.63
N ALA A 45 -11.35 9.56 -12.12
CA ALA A 45 -12.58 10.26 -12.51
C ALA A 45 -12.67 10.49 -14.02
N ASN A 46 -11.58 10.93 -14.66
CA ASN A 46 -11.57 11.17 -16.11
C ASN A 46 -11.90 9.90 -16.91
N SER A 47 -11.35 8.76 -16.51
CA SER A 47 -11.62 7.48 -17.15
C SER A 47 -13.02 6.97 -16.82
N TRP A 48 -13.47 7.12 -15.57
CA TRP A 48 -14.83 6.82 -15.16
C TRP A 48 -15.88 7.57 -16.00
N PHE A 49 -15.71 8.88 -16.20
CA PHE A 49 -16.62 9.69 -17.01
C PHE A 49 -16.68 9.26 -18.47
N LYS A 50 -15.60 8.66 -19.01
CA LYS A 50 -15.65 8.08 -20.37
C LYS A 50 -16.54 6.85 -20.40
N VAL A 51 -16.44 5.98 -19.39
CA VAL A 51 -17.30 4.78 -19.28
C VAL A 51 -18.76 5.16 -19.09
N GLN A 52 -19.05 6.15 -18.23
CA GLN A 52 -20.43 6.67 -18.07
C GLN A 52 -21.02 7.21 -19.37
N LYS A 53 -20.20 7.72 -20.29
CA LYS A 53 -20.61 8.17 -21.64
C LYS A 53 -20.64 7.05 -22.69
N GLY A 54 -20.60 5.79 -22.27
CA GLY A 54 -20.67 4.63 -23.16
C GLY A 54 -19.35 4.28 -23.86
N ARG A 55 -18.22 4.88 -23.47
CA ARG A 55 -16.93 4.59 -24.10
C ARG A 55 -16.26 3.37 -23.48
N THR A 56 -15.54 2.64 -24.31
CA THR A 56 -14.65 1.55 -23.89
C THR A 56 -13.26 2.08 -23.60
N ILE A 57 -12.65 1.60 -22.52
CA ILE A 57 -11.23 1.79 -22.21
C ILE A 57 -10.51 0.51 -22.61
N ASN A 58 -9.55 0.61 -23.54
CA ASN A 58 -8.77 -0.54 -23.99
C ASN A 58 -7.51 -0.71 -23.14
N GLY A 59 -7.18 -1.94 -22.78
CA GLY A 59 -5.99 -2.29 -22.02
C GLY A 59 -6.04 -3.74 -21.53
N PRO A 60 -4.92 -4.24 -20.98
CA PRO A 60 -4.90 -5.52 -20.29
C PRO A 60 -5.62 -5.43 -18.93
N PRO A 61 -6.15 -6.54 -18.38
CA PRO A 61 -6.26 -7.85 -19.03
C PRO A 61 -7.40 -7.93 -20.06
N ALA A 62 -8.40 -7.04 -19.95
CA ALA A 62 -9.53 -6.95 -20.88
C ALA A 62 -10.05 -5.50 -20.97
N PRO A 63 -10.72 -5.11 -22.07
CA PRO A 63 -11.33 -3.79 -22.16
C PRO A 63 -12.39 -3.56 -21.08
N ILE A 64 -12.41 -2.34 -20.53
CA ILE A 64 -13.43 -1.90 -19.56
C ILE A 64 -14.55 -1.22 -20.32
N THR A 65 -15.77 -1.74 -20.19
CA THR A 65 -16.99 -1.26 -20.84
C THR A 65 -18.03 -0.85 -19.79
N PRO A 66 -19.09 -0.12 -20.17
CA PRO A 66 -20.21 0.12 -19.25
C PRO A 66 -20.79 -1.17 -18.67
N GLN A 67 -20.86 -2.23 -19.49
CA GLN A 67 -21.37 -3.53 -19.07
C GLN A 67 -20.44 -4.23 -18.08
N SER A 68 -19.12 -4.11 -18.24
CA SER A 68 -18.16 -4.76 -17.33
C SER A 68 -18.11 -4.12 -15.95
N VAL A 69 -18.58 -2.88 -15.80
CA VAL A 69 -18.64 -2.16 -14.52
C VAL A 69 -20.06 -2.05 -13.96
N ALA A 70 -21.05 -2.66 -14.61
CA ALA A 70 -22.41 -2.65 -14.11
C ALA A 70 -22.54 -3.58 -12.90
N ASN A 71 -23.16 -3.09 -11.84
CA ASN A 71 -23.53 -3.89 -10.68
C ASN A 71 -24.52 -4.99 -11.13
N PRO A 72 -24.21 -6.29 -10.91
CA PRO A 72 -25.06 -7.37 -11.39
C PRO A 72 -26.48 -7.36 -10.82
N ALA A 73 -26.68 -6.79 -9.64
CA ALA A 73 -27.99 -6.75 -8.98
C ALA A 73 -28.87 -5.59 -9.48
N THR A 74 -28.28 -4.44 -9.81
CA THR A 74 -29.03 -3.21 -10.16
C THR A 74 -28.93 -2.84 -11.64
N GLY A 75 -27.94 -3.37 -12.36
CA GLY A 75 -27.59 -2.97 -13.72
C GLY A 75 -27.00 -1.55 -13.83
N GLN A 76 -26.85 -0.83 -12.72
CA GLN A 76 -26.27 0.51 -12.69
C GLN A 76 -24.74 0.42 -12.70
N LEU A 77 -24.07 1.43 -13.27
CA LEU A 77 -22.61 1.49 -13.25
C LEU A 77 -22.12 1.63 -11.81
N ASP A 78 -21.14 0.83 -11.44
CA ASP A 78 -20.60 0.74 -10.09
C ASP A 78 -19.15 1.26 -10.04
N PRO A 79 -18.89 2.36 -9.32
CA PRO A 79 -17.56 2.95 -9.23
C PRO A 79 -16.54 2.01 -8.57
N VAL A 80 -16.98 1.14 -7.64
CA VAL A 80 -16.09 0.17 -6.97
C VAL A 80 -15.66 -0.92 -7.96
N ILE A 81 -16.59 -1.43 -8.77
CA ILE A 81 -16.25 -2.40 -9.83
C ILE A 81 -15.30 -1.76 -10.84
N PHE A 82 -15.55 -0.50 -11.24
CA PHE A 82 -14.66 0.24 -12.13
C PHE A 82 -13.24 0.37 -11.54
N ILE A 83 -13.11 0.79 -10.28
CA ILE A 83 -11.80 0.97 -9.63
C ILE A 83 -11.03 -0.36 -9.61
N ASN A 84 -11.68 -1.47 -9.27
CA ASN A 84 -11.05 -2.79 -9.22
C ASN A 84 -10.58 -3.29 -10.59
N LEU A 85 -11.27 -2.92 -11.68
CA LEU A 85 -10.83 -3.24 -13.04
C LEU A 85 -9.75 -2.29 -13.56
N TYR A 86 -9.85 -0.99 -13.23
CA TYR A 86 -8.97 0.04 -13.77
C TYR A 86 -7.63 0.14 -13.05
N CYS A 87 -7.61 -0.09 -11.73
CA CYS A 87 -6.43 0.00 -10.88
C CYS A 87 -6.19 -1.31 -10.10
N PRO A 88 -5.87 -2.42 -10.78
CA PRO A 88 -5.67 -3.71 -10.11
C PRO A 88 -4.52 -3.68 -9.10
N THR A 89 -3.60 -2.72 -9.22
CA THR A 89 -2.49 -2.54 -8.29
C THR A 89 -2.93 -2.22 -6.86
N PHE A 90 -4.13 -1.68 -6.63
CA PHE A 90 -4.62 -1.51 -5.25
C PHE A 90 -4.69 -2.83 -4.49
N ARG A 91 -5.09 -3.91 -5.15
CA ARG A 91 -5.06 -5.25 -4.57
C ARG A 91 -3.65 -5.73 -4.30
N SER A 92 -2.71 -5.46 -5.21
CA SER A 92 -1.29 -5.82 -5.04
C SER A 92 -0.58 -5.02 -3.94
N LEU A 93 -1.19 -3.97 -3.42
CA LEU A 93 -0.70 -3.18 -2.29
C LEU A 93 -1.41 -3.51 -0.97
N LEU A 94 -2.52 -4.25 -1.02
CA LEU A 94 -3.37 -4.47 0.15
C LEU A 94 -2.67 -5.34 1.20
N ALA A 95 -2.93 -5.05 2.47
CA ALA A 95 -2.38 -5.80 3.60
C ALA A 95 -2.78 -7.28 3.55
N THR A 96 -1.80 -8.14 3.88
CA THR A 96 -2.02 -9.59 4.04
C THR A 96 -2.35 -9.97 5.49
N TYR A 97 -1.93 -9.14 6.45
CA TYR A 97 -2.23 -9.30 7.87
C TYR A 97 -3.67 -8.87 8.22
N PRO A 98 -4.24 -9.30 9.37
CA PRO A 98 -5.54 -8.82 9.83
C PRO A 98 -5.55 -7.31 10.06
N PHE A 99 -6.33 -6.58 9.26
CA PHE A 99 -6.37 -5.10 9.31
C PHE A 99 -7.78 -4.53 9.37
N LEU A 100 -8.81 -5.31 9.00
CA LEU A 100 -10.19 -4.81 8.94
C LEU A 100 -10.91 -5.17 10.24
N ILE A 101 -11.41 -4.18 10.96
CA ILE A 101 -12.37 -4.35 12.04
C ILE A 101 -13.77 -4.35 11.40
N ASP A 102 -14.42 -5.51 11.35
CA ASP A 102 -15.74 -5.68 10.76
C ASP A 102 -16.85 -5.03 11.63
N LEU A 103 -18.10 -5.03 11.13
CA LEU A 103 -19.25 -4.49 11.86
C LEU A 103 -19.53 -5.19 13.21
N ASN A 104 -19.01 -6.40 13.43
CA ASN A 104 -19.13 -7.11 14.70
C ASN A 104 -17.98 -6.79 15.67
N GLY A 105 -17.01 -5.96 15.25
CA GLY A 105 -15.82 -5.60 16.03
C GLY A 105 -14.68 -6.61 15.94
N ASN A 106 -14.75 -7.59 15.02
CA ASN A 106 -13.69 -8.58 14.85
C ASN A 106 -12.58 -8.03 13.96
N LEU A 107 -11.32 -8.19 14.38
CA LEU A 107 -10.17 -7.95 13.51
C LEU A 107 -9.98 -9.14 12.55
N VAL A 108 -10.17 -8.90 11.26
CA VAL A 108 -10.11 -9.91 10.20
C VAL A 108 -9.11 -9.54 9.10
N GLY A 109 -8.54 -10.56 8.46
CA GLY A 109 -7.79 -10.42 7.21
C GLY A 109 -8.66 -10.70 6.00
N VAL A 110 -8.16 -10.33 4.82
CA VAL A 110 -8.82 -10.60 3.52
C VAL A 110 -8.04 -11.55 2.64
N SER A 111 -6.96 -12.15 3.15
CA SER A 111 -6.08 -13.08 2.43
C SER A 111 -6.78 -14.37 1.98
N ASN A 112 -7.95 -14.70 2.53
CA ASN A 112 -8.77 -15.83 2.09
C ASN A 112 -9.89 -15.44 1.10
N ARG A 113 -9.97 -14.17 0.70
CA ARG A 113 -11.00 -13.63 -0.21
C ARG A 113 -10.37 -13.34 -1.58
N PRO A 114 -10.51 -14.23 -2.59
CA PRO A 114 -9.83 -14.10 -3.88
C PRO A 114 -10.09 -12.78 -4.63
N GLU A 115 -11.18 -12.09 -4.31
CA GLU A 115 -11.55 -10.78 -4.87
C GLU A 115 -10.74 -9.61 -4.29
N TYR A 116 -10.20 -9.74 -3.07
CA TYR A 116 -9.40 -8.72 -2.39
C TYR A 116 -7.94 -9.12 -2.17
N ARG A 117 -7.66 -10.42 -2.19
CA ARG A 117 -6.37 -11.00 -1.86
C ARG A 117 -5.22 -10.36 -2.65
N ASN A 118 -4.14 -10.05 -1.92
CA ASN A 118 -2.88 -9.60 -2.48
C ASN A 118 -2.03 -10.81 -2.88
N ASP A 119 -2.30 -11.37 -4.06
CA ASP A 119 -1.58 -12.55 -4.56
C ASP A 119 -0.07 -12.31 -4.70
N LEU A 120 0.35 -11.09 -5.03
CA LEU A 120 1.76 -10.74 -5.22
C LEU A 120 2.54 -10.85 -3.90
N VAL A 121 2.08 -10.18 -2.85
CA VAL A 121 2.79 -10.18 -1.56
C VAL A 121 2.74 -11.57 -0.91
N LEU A 122 1.62 -12.28 -1.05
CA LEU A 122 1.52 -13.66 -0.57
C LEU A 122 2.50 -14.60 -1.29
N ASP A 123 2.67 -14.48 -2.60
CA ASP A 123 3.64 -15.26 -3.36
C ASP A 123 5.08 -14.94 -2.92
N LEU A 124 5.41 -13.65 -2.82
CA LEU A 124 6.74 -13.18 -2.38
C LEU A 124 7.11 -13.64 -0.97
N ASN A 125 6.13 -13.77 -0.07
CA ASN A 125 6.34 -14.21 1.31
C ASN A 125 6.02 -15.69 1.55
N ASN A 126 6.04 -16.52 0.50
CA ASN A 126 5.80 -17.96 0.62
C ASN A 126 4.51 -18.28 1.42
N GLY A 127 3.43 -17.59 1.06
CA GLY A 127 2.10 -17.74 1.64
C GLY A 127 1.91 -17.21 3.06
N LEU A 128 2.83 -16.40 3.61
CA LEU A 128 2.63 -15.78 4.93
C LEU A 128 1.26 -15.10 5.01
N ASP A 129 0.52 -15.33 6.10
CA ASP A 129 -0.86 -14.86 6.34
C ASP A 129 -1.98 -15.58 5.57
N LEU A 130 -1.68 -16.64 4.80
CA LEU A 130 -2.71 -17.57 4.33
C LEU A 130 -3.17 -18.50 5.48
N PRO A 131 -4.48 -18.76 5.63
CA PRO A 131 -5.00 -19.61 6.70
C PRO A 131 -4.61 -21.09 6.53
N ASP A 132 -4.33 -21.52 5.31
CA ASP A 132 -4.00 -22.89 4.92
C ASP A 132 -2.49 -23.08 4.64
N ARG A 133 -1.67 -22.09 5.01
CA ARG A 133 -0.21 -22.18 4.88
C ARG A 133 0.31 -23.36 5.72
N PRO A 134 1.08 -24.30 5.14
CA PRO A 134 1.61 -25.43 5.88
C PRO A 134 2.72 -24.99 6.85
N ASP A 135 2.68 -25.51 8.08
CA ASP A 135 3.76 -25.29 9.05
C ASP A 135 4.78 -26.45 9.05
N PRO A 136 6.09 -26.16 9.21
CA PRO A 136 6.71 -24.83 9.22
C PRO A 136 7.01 -24.35 7.78
N ALA A 137 6.54 -23.16 7.41
CA ALA A 137 6.94 -22.48 6.17
C ALA A 137 7.75 -21.22 6.47
N ASP A 138 8.95 -21.14 5.89
CA ASP A 138 9.83 -19.97 5.96
C ASP A 138 9.30 -18.85 5.05
N PRO A 139 8.84 -17.70 5.58
CA PRO A 139 8.35 -16.59 4.76
C PRO A 139 9.46 -15.89 3.98
N ASN A 140 10.71 -16.05 4.41
CA ASN A 140 11.87 -15.34 3.89
C ASN A 140 12.77 -16.27 3.08
N LEU A 141 12.21 -17.31 2.46
CA LEU A 141 12.97 -18.34 1.74
C LEU A 141 13.86 -17.74 0.63
N PHE A 142 13.46 -16.58 0.07
CA PHE A 142 14.24 -15.84 -0.92
C PHE A 142 15.64 -15.46 -0.40
N ALA A 143 15.82 -15.27 0.91
CA ALA A 143 17.09 -14.87 1.50
C ALA A 143 18.19 -15.94 1.31
N ASN A 144 17.82 -17.20 1.06
CA ASN A 144 18.79 -18.25 0.72
C ASN A 144 19.39 -18.10 -0.70
N ALA A 145 18.75 -17.30 -1.55
CA ALA A 145 19.15 -17.07 -2.94
C ALA A 145 19.86 -15.71 -3.15
N VAL A 146 20.03 -14.94 -2.07
CA VAL A 146 20.65 -13.61 -2.08
C VAL A 146 21.88 -13.64 -1.18
N ASP A 147 23.01 -13.07 -1.61
CA ASP A 147 24.23 -13.05 -0.77
C ASP A 147 24.06 -12.14 0.45
N HIS A 148 23.40 -10.97 0.28
CA HIS A 148 23.09 -10.02 1.35
C HIS A 148 21.73 -9.35 1.13
N THR A 149 20.85 -9.42 2.14
CA THR A 149 19.55 -8.72 2.14
C THR A 149 19.55 -7.68 3.24
N VAL A 150 19.16 -6.44 2.91
CA VAL A 150 19.04 -5.33 3.86
C VAL A 150 17.66 -4.67 3.73
N VAL A 151 17.02 -4.43 4.87
CA VAL A 151 15.70 -3.83 4.97
C VAL A 151 15.77 -2.54 5.77
N PHE A 152 15.44 -1.42 5.12
CA PHE A 152 15.32 -0.11 5.74
C PHE A 152 13.85 0.21 6.00
N TYR A 153 13.54 0.54 7.25
CA TYR A 153 12.20 0.98 7.65
C TYR A 153 12.27 2.14 8.64
N ALA A 154 11.23 2.97 8.64
CA ALA A 154 11.01 3.98 9.67
C ALA A 154 9.87 3.58 10.61
N SER A 155 9.82 4.24 11.76
CA SER A 155 8.87 3.92 12.84
C SER A 155 8.55 5.16 13.69
N ARG A 156 8.54 6.34 13.08
CA ARG A 156 8.34 7.62 13.80
C ARG A 156 7.04 8.29 13.39
N GLU A 157 6.54 7.97 12.20
CA GLU A 157 5.33 8.55 11.67
C GLU A 157 4.12 7.73 12.12
N LEU A 158 3.10 8.43 12.60
CA LEU A 158 1.79 7.82 12.82
C LEU A 158 1.28 7.26 11.49
N THR A 159 0.94 5.98 11.48
CA THR A 159 0.64 5.26 10.23
C THR A 159 -0.66 4.48 10.36
N ALA A 160 -1.55 4.65 9.38
CA ALA A 160 -2.76 3.85 9.29
C ALA A 160 -2.40 2.38 9.07
N HIS A 161 -2.87 1.51 9.96
CA HIS A 161 -2.55 0.08 9.90
C HIS A 161 -3.80 -0.80 9.92
N GLN A 162 -4.94 -0.23 10.30
CA GLN A 162 -6.23 -0.88 10.36
C GLN A 162 -7.29 0.02 9.75
N MET A 163 -8.40 -0.61 9.38
CA MET A 163 -9.62 0.00 8.89
C MET A 163 -10.77 -0.43 9.77
N ARG A 164 -11.67 0.49 10.10
CA ARG A 164 -12.95 0.15 10.73
C ARG A 164 -14.05 0.23 9.71
N GLU A 165 -14.81 -0.84 9.56
CA GLU A 165 -16.07 -0.83 8.82
C GLU A 165 -17.15 -0.13 9.66
N MET A 166 -17.85 0.80 9.03
CA MET A 166 -18.86 1.65 9.66
C MET A 166 -20.14 1.54 8.84
N ASN A 167 -21.30 1.56 9.51
CA ASN A 167 -22.62 1.59 8.87
C ASN A 167 -23.52 2.74 9.38
N SER A 168 -22.97 3.60 10.23
CA SER A 168 -23.67 4.73 10.82
C SER A 168 -23.56 5.97 9.94
N ALA A 169 -24.56 6.85 10.03
CA ALA A 169 -24.50 8.17 9.42
C ALA A 169 -23.31 8.97 9.97
N ALA A 170 -22.62 9.71 9.11
CA ALA A 170 -21.53 10.60 9.47
C ALA A 170 -21.35 11.68 8.42
N SER A 171 -20.88 12.86 8.85
CA SER A 171 -20.67 14.01 7.95
C SER A 171 -19.22 14.12 7.51
N ASN A 172 -19.00 14.46 6.24
CA ASN A 172 -17.67 14.68 5.66
C ASN A 172 -16.69 13.52 5.89
N VAL A 173 -17.14 12.27 5.67
CA VAL A 173 -16.32 11.06 5.94
C VAL A 173 -15.91 10.29 4.69
N VAL A 174 -16.42 10.66 3.51
CA VAL A 174 -16.01 10.07 2.24
C VAL A 174 -15.65 11.13 1.21
N PHE A 175 -14.68 10.80 0.34
CA PHE A 175 -14.35 11.61 -0.83
C PHE A 175 -14.33 10.69 -2.07
N PRO A 176 -15.48 10.51 -2.75
CA PRO A 176 -15.57 9.72 -3.97
C PRO A 176 -14.67 10.22 -5.10
N MET A 177 -14.31 9.35 -6.05
CA MET A 177 -13.47 9.75 -7.18
C MET A 177 -14.06 10.89 -8.01
N ASP A 178 -15.38 10.94 -8.13
CA ASP A 178 -16.13 11.93 -8.89
C ASP A 178 -16.59 13.14 -8.05
N ALA A 179 -16.27 13.17 -6.75
CA ALA A 179 -16.45 14.37 -5.93
C ALA A 179 -15.60 15.51 -6.51
N VAL A 180 -16.13 16.73 -6.60
CA VAL A 180 -15.43 17.84 -7.25
C VAL A 180 -14.46 18.52 -6.29
N PHE A 181 -14.95 18.99 -5.14
CA PHE A 181 -14.14 19.70 -4.13
C PHE A 181 -14.43 19.27 -2.69
N ASP A 182 -15.62 18.77 -2.41
CA ASP A 182 -16.07 18.57 -1.03
C ASP A 182 -16.14 17.09 -0.64
N GLU A 183 -15.79 16.84 0.61
CA GLU A 183 -16.12 15.61 1.31
C GLU A 183 -17.65 15.47 1.39
N GLN A 184 -18.12 14.24 1.44
CA GLN A 184 -19.54 13.93 1.43
C GLN A 184 -19.97 13.26 2.73
N ASP A 185 -21.22 13.52 3.07
CA ASP A 185 -21.93 12.85 4.15
C ASP A 185 -22.32 11.43 3.73
N VAL A 186 -22.35 10.54 4.70
CA VAL A 186 -22.82 9.16 4.53
C VAL A 186 -24.11 9.02 5.33
N ALA A 187 -25.14 8.47 4.68
CA ALA A 187 -26.42 8.19 5.32
C ALA A 187 -26.37 6.90 6.15
N GLU A 188 -27.26 6.78 7.13
CA GLU A 188 -27.42 5.56 7.93
C GLU A 188 -27.66 4.34 7.03
N GLY A 189 -27.00 3.23 7.36
CA GLY A 189 -27.08 1.98 6.59
C GLY A 189 -26.15 1.90 5.37
N THR A 190 -25.40 2.97 5.07
CA THR A 190 -24.37 2.94 4.03
C THR A 190 -23.03 2.53 4.64
N ILE A 191 -22.38 1.53 4.03
CA ILE A 191 -21.06 1.07 4.48
C ILE A 191 -19.98 2.07 4.06
N TRP A 192 -19.13 2.45 5.01
CA TRP A 192 -17.91 3.23 4.77
C TRP A 192 -16.78 2.74 5.69
N TYR A 193 -15.55 3.20 5.42
CA TYR A 193 -14.36 2.74 6.15
C TYR A 193 -13.61 3.91 6.75
N GLN A 194 -13.16 3.75 7.99
CA GLN A 194 -12.39 4.74 8.73
C GLN A 194 -10.97 4.22 9.02
N ASP A 195 -9.95 5.05 8.76
CA ASP A 195 -8.57 4.75 9.14
C ASP A 195 -8.41 4.68 10.67
N ILE A 196 -7.63 3.71 11.14
CA ILE A 196 -7.12 3.68 12.52
C ILE A 196 -5.60 3.93 12.48
N VAL A 197 -5.19 5.05 13.07
CA VAL A 197 -3.83 5.62 13.01
C VAL A 197 -3.24 5.74 14.42
N ASP A 198 -2.99 4.59 15.05
CA ASP A 198 -2.48 4.48 16.42
C ASP A 198 -1.18 3.65 16.53
N THR A 199 -0.56 3.33 15.38
CA THR A 199 0.75 2.66 15.31
C THR A 199 1.78 3.51 14.57
N VAL A 200 3.04 3.06 14.62
CA VAL A 200 4.17 3.75 14.01
C VAL A 200 4.67 3.05 12.74
N GLY A 201 5.17 3.86 11.81
CA GLY A 201 5.75 3.44 10.54
C GLY A 201 6.44 4.62 9.87
N ASP A 202 6.32 4.67 8.54
CA ASP A 202 6.82 5.75 7.68
C ASP A 202 5.70 6.70 7.19
N GLY A 203 4.51 6.60 7.79
CA GLY A 203 3.34 7.40 7.44
C GLY A 203 2.52 6.74 6.35
N THR A 204 3.02 5.73 5.65
CA THR A 204 2.28 4.95 4.63
C THR A 204 2.19 3.48 4.99
N VAL A 205 3.32 2.90 5.40
CA VAL A 205 3.52 1.48 5.71
C VAL A 205 3.83 1.33 7.21
N PRO A 206 3.05 0.55 7.96
CA PRO A 206 3.32 0.34 9.38
C PRO A 206 4.59 -0.52 9.56
N SER A 207 5.32 -0.31 10.65
CA SER A 207 6.59 -1.02 10.93
C SER A 207 6.44 -2.55 10.88
N LEU A 208 5.29 -3.07 11.34
CA LEU A 208 4.95 -4.49 11.28
C LEU A 208 4.99 -5.04 9.84
N SER A 209 4.50 -4.26 8.87
CA SER A 209 4.51 -4.65 7.47
C SER A 209 5.88 -4.44 6.82
N ALA A 210 6.56 -3.34 7.16
CA ALA A 210 7.86 -3.03 6.58
C ALA A 210 8.96 -4.02 6.99
N ALA A 211 9.02 -4.37 8.27
CA ALA A 211 10.13 -5.14 8.84
C ALA A 211 9.73 -6.35 9.70
N GLY A 212 8.48 -6.42 10.18
CA GLY A 212 8.10 -7.37 11.22
C GLY A 212 8.32 -8.85 10.88
N GLN A 213 8.20 -9.27 9.62
CA GLN A 213 8.45 -10.66 9.22
C GLN A 213 9.93 -11.07 9.22
N PHE A 214 10.84 -10.11 9.28
CA PHE A 214 12.29 -10.34 9.26
C PHE A 214 12.90 -10.34 10.67
N GLU A 215 12.13 -9.99 11.70
CA GLU A 215 12.61 -9.97 13.08
C GLU A 215 13.09 -11.36 13.51
N GLY A 216 14.36 -11.47 13.89
CA GLY A 216 14.99 -12.73 14.30
C GLY A 216 15.55 -13.58 13.17
N ASP A 217 15.37 -13.19 11.91
CA ASP A 217 15.97 -13.89 10.77
C ASP A 217 17.43 -13.44 10.54
N GLY A 218 18.39 -14.27 10.95
CA GLY A 218 19.81 -13.96 10.85
C GLY A 218 20.36 -13.82 9.40
N ARG A 219 19.55 -14.11 8.38
CA ARG A 219 19.92 -13.92 6.96
C ARG A 219 19.63 -12.51 6.45
N ILE A 220 18.83 -11.73 7.20
CA ILE A 220 18.33 -10.43 6.77
C ILE A 220 18.76 -9.38 7.78
N GLU A 221 19.48 -8.37 7.29
CA GLU A 221 19.82 -7.21 8.09
C GLU A 221 18.64 -6.23 8.10
N VAL A 222 18.17 -5.86 9.29
CA VAL A 222 17.06 -4.93 9.47
C VAL A 222 17.59 -3.63 10.08
N ILE A 223 17.52 -2.54 9.33
CA ILE A 223 18.00 -1.23 9.72
C ILE A 223 16.81 -0.30 9.96
N ARG A 224 16.65 0.09 11.23
CA ARG A 224 15.68 1.10 11.64
C ARG A 224 16.25 2.49 11.41
N VAL A 225 15.54 3.31 10.65
CA VAL A 225 15.88 4.71 10.40
C VAL A 225 15.15 5.58 11.41
N THR A 226 15.90 6.34 12.21
CA THR A 226 15.34 7.15 13.31
C THR A 226 15.61 8.64 13.18
N ASP A 227 16.58 9.03 12.34
CA ASP A 227 17.01 10.42 12.17
C ASP A 227 16.81 10.89 10.73
N GLY A 228 16.68 12.21 10.55
CA GLY A 228 16.35 12.82 9.25
C GLY A 228 14.87 12.69 8.89
N ASP A 229 14.57 12.69 7.59
CA ASP A 229 13.22 12.49 7.08
C ASP A 229 12.86 11.00 7.13
N THR A 230 11.88 10.68 7.99
CA THR A 230 11.39 9.32 8.25
C THR A 230 10.07 9.01 7.54
N THR A 231 9.60 9.89 6.66
CA THR A 231 8.42 9.65 5.84
C THR A 231 8.70 8.62 4.75
N HIS A 232 7.66 7.96 4.25
CA HIS A 232 7.73 6.90 3.24
C HIS A 232 8.55 7.33 2.00
N THR A 233 8.27 8.54 1.49
CA THR A 233 9.00 9.13 0.37
C THR A 233 10.35 9.70 0.79
N GLY A 234 10.45 10.22 2.01
CA GLY A 234 11.66 10.82 2.58
C GLY A 234 12.80 9.83 2.79
N LEU A 235 12.49 8.56 3.04
CA LEU A 235 13.48 7.50 3.24
C LEU A 235 14.45 7.35 2.06
N MET A 236 13.99 7.58 0.82
CA MET A 236 14.85 7.53 -0.35
C MET A 236 15.84 8.70 -0.42
N ALA A 237 15.57 9.81 0.25
CA ALA A 237 16.45 10.97 0.35
C ALA A 237 17.21 11.02 1.69
N ASN A 238 16.96 10.06 2.58
CA ASN A 238 17.52 10.04 3.91
C ASN A 238 19.03 9.71 3.88
N ARG A 239 19.84 10.55 4.54
CA ARG A 239 21.30 10.41 4.57
C ARG A 239 21.74 9.07 5.16
N GLN A 240 21.11 8.62 6.25
CA GLN A 240 21.43 7.33 6.88
C GLN A 240 21.20 6.17 5.90
N VAL A 241 20.09 6.20 5.16
CA VAL A 241 19.76 5.18 4.15
C VAL A 241 20.77 5.21 3.00
N GLN A 242 21.06 6.39 2.45
CA GLN A 242 22.00 6.52 1.33
C GLN A 242 23.41 6.07 1.70
N THR A 243 23.91 6.45 2.88
CA THR A 243 25.19 5.97 3.42
C THR A 243 25.21 4.44 3.51
N ALA A 244 24.20 3.84 4.15
CA ALA A 244 24.17 2.40 4.34
C ALA A 244 24.06 1.63 3.01
N ILE A 245 23.34 2.16 2.01
CA ILE A 245 23.31 1.60 0.65
C ILE A 245 24.71 1.57 0.04
N LEU A 246 25.47 2.66 0.13
CA LEU A 246 26.82 2.72 -0.42
C LEU A 246 27.77 1.74 0.28
N ASP A 247 27.65 1.60 1.60
CA ASP A 247 28.41 0.64 2.40
C ASP A 247 28.10 -0.82 1.97
N VAL A 248 26.82 -1.17 1.80
CA VAL A 248 26.37 -2.49 1.31
C VAL A 248 26.88 -2.78 -0.10
N LEU A 249 26.94 -1.75 -0.95
CA LEU A 249 27.47 -1.87 -2.31
C LEU A 249 29.00 -1.93 -2.35
N GLY A 250 29.69 -1.64 -1.24
CA GLY A 250 31.14 -1.56 -1.18
C GLY A 250 31.71 -0.41 -2.02
N ILE A 251 30.97 0.69 -2.13
CA ILE A 251 31.37 1.89 -2.87
C ILE A 251 32.03 2.84 -1.86
N ASP A 252 33.29 3.22 -2.10
CA ASP A 252 33.93 4.26 -1.31
C ASP A 252 33.21 5.61 -1.52
N TRP A 253 32.87 6.30 -0.44
CA TRP A 253 32.18 7.58 -0.48
C TRP A 253 32.73 8.57 0.54
N ARG A 254 32.51 9.86 0.28
CA ARG A 254 32.76 10.96 1.23
C ARG A 254 31.44 11.58 1.65
N GLU A 255 31.36 12.09 2.87
CA GLU A 255 30.14 12.71 3.39
C GLU A 255 29.60 13.87 2.52
N THR A 256 30.50 14.58 1.84
CA THR A 256 30.17 15.67 0.91
C THR A 256 29.58 15.20 -0.43
N GLU A 257 29.63 13.91 -0.74
CA GLU A 257 29.14 13.33 -2.00
C GLU A 257 27.68 12.84 -1.88
N ILE A 258 27.16 12.72 -0.66
CA ILE A 258 25.76 12.36 -0.41
C ILE A 258 24.90 13.62 -0.44
N SER A 259 24.20 13.81 -1.56
CA SER A 259 23.15 14.80 -1.69
C SER A 259 21.83 14.22 -1.19
N THR A 260 21.21 14.85 -0.20
CA THR A 260 19.87 14.49 0.27
C THR A 260 18.78 15.23 -0.50
N GLY A 261 19.12 16.01 -1.53
CA GLY A 261 18.14 16.84 -2.24
C GLY A 261 17.49 17.95 -1.39
N LEU A 262 17.87 18.08 -0.11
CA LEU A 262 17.41 19.12 0.82
C LEU A 262 18.13 20.46 0.62
N ALA A 263 18.90 20.61 -0.46
CA ALA A 263 19.56 21.86 -0.83
C ALA A 263 18.56 22.83 -1.50
N ALA A 264 17.55 23.28 -0.75
CA ALA A 264 16.80 24.51 -0.99
C ALA A 264 15.97 24.95 0.24
N GLU A 265 16.57 25.06 1.43
CA GLU A 265 16.19 26.14 2.34
C GLU A 265 17.05 27.36 1.98
N SER A 266 16.64 28.08 0.95
CA SER A 266 17.10 29.45 0.73
C SER A 266 15.86 30.33 0.65
N GLY A 267 15.86 31.33 1.53
CA GLY A 267 14.68 32.04 1.99
C GLY A 267 13.84 32.69 0.89
N TRP A 268 12.55 32.76 1.21
CA TRP A 268 11.66 33.87 0.89
C TRP A 268 10.96 34.28 2.18
#